data_AF-D2PFU7-F1
#
_entry.id   AF-D2PFU7-F1
#
_cell.length_a   1.000
_cell.length_b   1.000
_cell.length_c   1.000
_cell.angle_alpha   90.00
_cell.angle_beta   90.00
_cell.angle_gamma   90.00
#
_symmetry.space_group_name_H-M   'P 1'
#
loop_
_entity.id
_entity.type
_entity.pdbx_description
1 polymer ?
#
loop_
_entity_poly.entity_id
_entity_poly.type
_entity_poly.pdbx_seq_one_letter_code
_entity_poly.pdbx_strand_id
1 'polypeptide(L)' 'MRYFIIDCDTAEDDIMSLIMLIKNNIQVVGITIVEGNVNFNQQVDTMLWALEFLNIDIPVYPIQKDH' A
#
# COMPACT_ATOMS: atom_id res chain seq x y z
N MET A 1 -15.43 -6.99 13.38
CA MET A 1 -14.13 -6.52 12.85
C MET A 1 -14.29 -6.27 11.36
N ARG A 2 -13.82 -5.14 10.81
CA ARG A 2 -13.80 -4.92 9.36
C ARG A 2 -12.38 -5.15 8.85
N TYR A 3 -12.26 -5.96 7.81
CA TYR A 3 -11.01 -6.27 7.14
C TYR A 3 -10.96 -5.50 5.82
N PHE A 4 -9.81 -4.93 5.51
CA PHE A 4 -9.60 -4.11 4.32
C PHE A 4 -8.43 -4.66 3.50
N ILE A 5 -8.60 -4.65 2.18
CA ILE A 5 -7.52 -4.67 1.21
C ILE A 5 -7.44 -3.25 0.65
N ILE A 6 -6.23 -2.71 0.53
CA ILE A 6 -5.99 -1.43 -0.15
C ILE A 6 -5.48 -1.75 -1.55
N ASP A 7 -6.11 -1.17 -2.56
CA ASP A 7 -5.65 -1.23 -3.94
C ASP A 7 -5.29 0.20 -4.36
N CYS A 8 -4.03 0.43 -4.75
CA CYS A 8 -3.49 1.78 -4.96
C CYS A 8 -2.35 1.83 -5.96
N ASP A 9 -2.10 3.02 -6.52
CA ASP A 9 -0.95 3.35 -7.36
C ASP A 9 0.13 4.14 -6.59
N THR A 10 0.29 3.81 -5.31
CA THR A 10 1.23 4.37 -4.30
C THR A 10 1.73 5.78 -4.59
N ALA A 11 0.97 6.75 -4.08
CA ALA A 11 1.35 8.15 -3.93
C ALA A 11 1.29 8.59 -2.45
N GLU A 12 1.47 9.89 -2.20
CA GLU A 12 1.49 10.47 -0.85
C GLU A 12 0.19 10.28 -0.08
N ASP A 13 -0.96 10.34 -0.77
CA ASP A 13 -2.30 10.21 -0.20
C ASP A 13 -2.67 8.76 0.12
N ASP A 14 -2.11 7.78 -0.60
CA ASP A 14 -2.25 6.35 -0.27
C ASP A 14 -1.57 6.00 1.04
N ILE A 15 -0.36 6.54 1.26
CA ILE A 15 0.39 6.36 2.52
C ILE A 15 -0.40 6.99 3.67
N MET A 16 -0.96 8.19 3.47
CA MET A 16 -1.80 8.84 4.48
C MET A 16 -3.07 8.03 4.77
N SER A 17 -3.68 7.45 3.75
CA SER A 17 -4.86 6.58 3.89
C SER A 17 -4.53 5.32 4.71
N LEU A 18 -3.40 4.67 4.43
CA LEU A 18 -2.89 3.54 5.23
C LEU A 18 -2.70 3.96 6.70
N ILE A 19 -2.01 5.08 6.96
CA ILE A 19 -1.79 5.60 8.32
C ILE A 19 -3.13 5.86 9.03
N MET A 20 -4.11 6.45 8.33
CA MET A 20 -5.44 6.70 8.89
C MET A 20 -6.16 5.40 9.28
N LEU A 21 -6.08 4.36 8.44
CA LEU A 21 -6.69 3.06 8.73
C LEU A 21 -6.04 2.41 9.97
N ILE A 22 -4.71 2.39 10.04
CA ILE A 22 -3.97 1.85 11.19
C ILE A 22 -4.31 2.62 12.47
N LYS A 23 -4.31 3.96 12.42
CA LYS A 23 -4.64 4.81 13.58
C LYS A 23 -6.06 4.61 14.11
N ASN A 24 -6.99 4.18 13.25
CA ASN A 24 -8.37 3.88 13.62
C ASN A 24 -8.59 2.39 13.91
N ASN A 25 -7.53 1.62 14.19
CA ASN A 25 -7.58 0.20 14.50
C ASN A 25 -8.31 -0.63 13.42
N ILE A 26 -8.24 -0.20 12.16
CA ILE A 26 -8.78 -0.97 11.03
C ILE A 26 -7.76 -2.01 10.61
N GLN A 27 -8.23 -3.25 10.41
CA GLN A 27 -7.36 -4.35 10.03
C GLN A 27 -7.16 -4.38 8.51
N VAL A 28 -6.00 -3.90 8.07
CA VAL A 28 -5.53 -4.05 6.69
C VAL A 28 -4.83 -5.40 6.58
N VAL A 29 -5.30 -6.26 5.66
CA VAL A 29 -4.78 -7.64 5.49
C VAL A 29 -3.92 -7.82 4.26
N GLY A 30 -3.86 -6.81 3.40
CA GLY A 30 -3.04 -6.82 2.20
C GLY A 30 -3.15 -5.50 1.45
N ILE A 31 -2.10 -5.22 0.68
CA ILE A 31 -2.00 -4.05 -0.18
C ILE A 31 -1.69 -4.56 -1.59
N THR A 32 -2.52 -4.21 -2.56
CA THR A 32 -2.27 -4.45 -3.98
C THR A 32 -1.78 -3.16 -4.63
N ILE A 33 -0.73 -3.27 -5.44
CA ILE A 33 -0.15 -2.13 -6.15
C ILE A 33 -0.46 -2.29 -7.64
N VAL A 34 -1.12 -1.28 -8.21
CA VAL A 34 -1.47 -1.20 -9.62
C VAL A 34 -0.74 -0.04 -10.28
N GLU A 35 -0.46 -0.19 -11.57
CA GLU A 35 0.16 0.88 -12.37
C GLU A 35 -0.67 2.16 -12.35
N GLY A 36 0.03 3.29 -12.26
CA GLY A 36 -0.60 4.61 -12.30
C GLY A 36 0.37 5.68 -12.79
N ASN A 37 0.45 6.79 -12.06
CA ASN A 37 1.11 7.99 -12.57
C ASN A 37 2.65 7.97 -12.51
N VAL A 38 3.23 7.16 -11.63
CA VAL A 38 4.69 7.05 -11.44
C VAL A 38 5.19 5.67 -11.85
N ASN A 39 6.52 5.49 -11.89
CA ASN A 39 7.11 4.22 -12.27
C ASN A 39 6.64 3.09 -11.32
N PHE A 40 6.19 1.95 -11.87
CA PHE A 40 5.63 0.85 -11.08
C PHE A 40 6.58 0.33 -10.00
N ASN A 41 7.87 0.16 -10.31
CA ASN A 41 8.84 -0.28 -9.30
C ASN A 41 9.01 0.75 -8.18
N GLN A 42 8.97 2.05 -8.53
CA GLN A 42 8.98 3.12 -7.54
C GLN A 42 7.74 3.06 -6.63
N GLN A 43 6.57 2.71 -7.13
CA GLN A 43 5.36 2.53 -6.32
C GLN A 43 5.56 1.41 -5.29
N VAL A 44 6.07 0.26 -5.75
CA VAL A 44 6.37 -0.90 -4.89
C VAL A 44 7.39 -0.54 -3.82
N ASP A 45 8.53 0.04 -4.20
CA ASP A 45 9.60 0.41 -3.28
C ASP A 45 9.11 1.44 -2.24
N THR A 46 8.29 2.40 -2.66
CA THR A 46 7.73 3.43 -1.78
C THR A 46 6.79 2.83 -0.74
N MET A 47 5.92 1.88 -1.12
CA MET A 47 5.03 1.21 -0.19
C MET A 47 5.81 0.34 0.81
N LEU A 48 6.80 -0.42 0.34
CA LEU A 48 7.66 -1.24 1.21
C LEU A 48 8.43 -0.37 2.20
N TRP A 49 8.98 0.76 1.74
CA TRP A 49 9.63 1.74 2.60
C TRP A 49 8.66 2.31 3.65
N ALA A 50 7.41 2.63 3.28
CA ALA A 50 6.42 3.14 4.21
C ALA A 50 6.05 2.10 5.30
N LEU A 51 5.90 0.84 4.91
CA LEU A 51 5.66 -0.27 5.86
C LEU A 51 6.84 -0.46 6.83
N GLU A 52 8.07 -0.42 6.32
CA GLU A 52 9.29 -0.47 7.14
C GLU A 52 9.35 0.73 8.11
N PHE A 53 9.13 1.94 7.62
CA PHE A 53 9.15 3.16 8.42
C PHE A 53 8.10 3.16 9.55
N LEU A 54 6.91 2.62 9.26
CA LEU A 54 5.84 2.49 10.24
C LEU A 54 6.01 1.27 11.17
N ASN A 55 6.99 0.40 10.89
CA ASN A 55 7.23 -0.86 11.57
C ASN A 55 5.98 -1.78 11.54
N ILE A 56 5.44 -2.00 10.35
CA ILE A 56 4.22 -2.77 10.09
C ILE A 56 4.49 -3.87 9.06
N ASP A 57 3.98 -5.06 9.35
CA ASP A 57 4.09 -6.22 8.47
C ASP A 57 2.72 -6.51 7.81
N ILE A 58 2.50 -5.93 6.63
CA ILE A 58 1.32 -6.17 5.78
C ILE A 58 1.84 -6.67 4.42
N PRO A 59 1.30 -7.78 3.88
CA PRO A 59 1.77 -8.28 2.60
C PRO A 59 1.41 -7.31 1.46
N VAL A 60 2.40 -7.04 0.61
CA VAL A 60 2.28 -6.25 -0.61
C VAL A 60 2.27 -7.17 -1.82
N TYR A 61 1.30 -6.98 -2.71
CA TYR A 61 1.11 -7.74 -3.94
C TYR A 61 1.22 -6.82 -5.16
N PRO A 62 2.38 -6.78 -5.84
CA PRO A 62 2.54 -6.03 -7.08
C PRO A 62 1.73 -6.68 -8.21
N ILE A 63 0.89 -5.90 -8.90
CA ILE A 63 0.09 -6.34 -10.05
C ILE A 63 0.53 -5.55 -11.28
N GLN A 64 1.68 -5.93 -11.85
CA GLN A 64 2.14 -5.35 -13.11
C GLN A 64 1.35 -5.95 -14.28
N LYS A 65 0.95 -5.13 -15.25
CA LYS A 65 0.36 -5.65 -16.49
C LYS A 65 1.50 -6.04 -17.43
N ASP A 66 1.57 -7.32 -17.78
CA ASP A 66 2.42 -7.75 -18.88
C ASP A 66 1.90 -7.10 -20.18
N HIS A 67 2.70 -6.21 -20.76
CA HIS A 67 2.47 -5.58 -22.06
C HIS A 67 3.30 -6.27 -23.15
#